data_AF-A0A2H9L0F7-F1
#
_entry.id   AF-A0A2H9L0F7-F1
#
_cell.length_a   1.000
_cell.length_b   1.000
_cell.length_c   1.000
_cell.angle_alpha   90.00
_cell.angle_beta   90.00
_cell.angle_gamma   90.00
#
_symmetry.space_group_name_H-M   'P 1'
#
loop_
_entity.id
_entity.type
_entity.pdbx_description
1 polymer ?
#
loop_
_entity_poly.entity_id
_entity_poly.type
_entity_poly.pdbx_seq_one_letter_code
_entity_poly.pdbx_strand_id
1 'polypeptide(L)' 'MSAEIALLREMKKDAFWLDAHLYSLLKEHNDEFIAVKNEQLVAYGSDLDVVLSELKKIGLDTSKVLIRFISKNKFVLGG' A
#
# COMPACT_ATOMS: atom_id res chain seq x y z
N MET A 1 -19.94 -18.68 3.16
CA MET A 1 -18.47 -18.54 3.07
C MET A 1 -18.14 -17.11 3.43
N SER A 2 -17.40 -16.94 4.52
CA SER A 2 -17.28 -15.71 5.32
C SER A 2 -16.54 -14.61 4.56
N ALA A 3 -17.08 -13.40 4.51
CA ALA A 3 -16.50 -12.22 3.84
C ALA A 3 -15.04 -11.92 4.25
N GLU A 4 -14.65 -12.34 5.45
CA GLU A 4 -13.30 -12.25 5.99
C GLU A 4 -12.26 -13.03 5.16
N ILE A 5 -12.62 -14.21 4.64
CA ILE A 5 -11.74 -15.02 3.79
C ILE A 5 -11.55 -14.37 2.42
N ALA A 6 -12.60 -13.72 1.90
CA ALA A 6 -12.52 -12.98 0.64
C ALA A 6 -11.60 -11.78 0.77
N LEU A 7 -11.77 -10.98 1.83
CA LEU A 7 -10.91 -9.83 2.13
C LEU A 7 -9.43 -10.24 2.25
N LEU A 8 -9.14 -11.32 2.98
CA LEU A 8 -7.77 -11.84 3.11
C LEU A 8 -7.16 -12.26 1.77
N ARG A 9 -7.95 -12.82 0.84
CA ARG A 9 -7.46 -13.16 -0.50
C ARG A 9 -7.16 -11.92 -1.33
N GLU A 10 -8.02 -10.91 -1.27
CA GLU A 10 -7.82 -9.64 -1.97
C GLU A 10 -6.55 -8.95 -1.48
N MET A 11 -6.37 -8.82 -0.16
CA MET A 11 -5.16 -8.23 0.41
C MET A 11 -3.89 -9.00 0.03
N LYS A 12 -3.96 -10.33 -0.10
CA LYS A 12 -2.83 -11.13 -0.58
C LYS A 12 -2.48 -10.84 -2.04
N LYS A 13 -3.48 -10.63 -2.90
CA LYS A 13 -3.25 -10.23 -4.30
C LYS A 13 -2.62 -8.85 -4.38
N ASP A 14 -3.16 -7.89 -3.62
CA ASP A 14 -2.63 -6.54 -3.56
C ASP A 14 -1.16 -6.52 -3.09
N ALA A 15 -0.83 -7.34 -2.08
CA ALA A 15 0.54 -7.50 -1.62
C ALA A 15 1.45 -8.12 -2.68
N PHE A 16 0.96 -9.12 -3.43
CA PHE A 16 1.73 -9.76 -4.50
C PHE A 16 1.98 -8.81 -5.68
N TRP A 17 0.94 -8.08 -6.09
CA TRP A 17 1.06 -7.04 -7.11
C TRP A 17 2.06 -5.97 -6.70
N LEU A 18 1.98 -5.54 -5.43
CA LEU A 18 2.88 -4.55 -4.88
C LEU A 18 4.34 -5.02 -4.91
N ASP A 19 4.61 -6.26 -4.52
CA ASP A 19 5.95 -6.82 -4.55
C ASP A 19 6.50 -6.89 -5.99
N ALA A 20 5.65 -7.31 -6.94
CA ALA A 20 6.00 -7.37 -8.36
C ALA A 20 6.31 -5.99 -8.96
N HIS A 21 5.67 -4.92 -8.47
CA HIS A 21 5.84 -3.54 -8.96
C HIS A 21 6.73 -2.66 -8.06
N LEU A 22 7.28 -3.24 -6.99
CA LEU A 22 8.01 -2.51 -5.95
C LEU A 22 9.17 -1.69 -6.52
N TYR A 23 9.91 -2.24 -7.49
CA TYR A 23 11.06 -1.56 -8.07
C TYR A 23 10.69 -0.31 -8.87
N SER A 24 9.56 -0.33 -9.57
CA SER A 24 9.04 0.84 -10.30
C SER A 24 8.50 1.87 -9.32
N LEU A 25 7.72 1.44 -8.32
CA LEU A 25 7.21 2.31 -7.28
C LEU A 25 8.33 2.96 -6.45
N LEU A 26 9.44 2.27 -6.21
CA LEU A 26 10.64 2.82 -5.58
C LEU A 26 11.34 3.91 -6.40
N LYS A 27 11.12 3.97 -7.71
CA LYS A 27 11.69 5.03 -8.57
C LYS A 27 10.82 6.29 -8.56
N GLU A 28 9.50 6.10 -8.50
CA GLU A 28 8.52 7.18 -8.61
C GLU A 28 8.09 7.72 -7.24
N HIS A 29 8.05 6.86 -6.22
CA HIS A 29 7.49 7.10 -4.89
C HIS A 29 8.46 6.66 -3.78
N ASN A 30 9.72 7.13 -3.85
CA ASN A 30 10.72 6.83 -2.84
C ASN A 30 10.48 7.64 -1.56
N ASP A 31 10.58 6.98 -0.40
CA ASP A 31 10.33 7.57 0.92
C ASP A 31 8.89 8.09 1.06
N GLU A 32 7.94 7.36 0.46
CA GLU A 32 6.51 7.67 0.52
C GLU A 32 5.70 6.49 1.05
N PHE A 33 4.57 6.82 1.67
CA PHE A 33 3.48 5.89 1.89
C PHE A 33 2.70 5.74 0.60
N ILE A 34 2.38 4.50 0.27
CA ILE A 34 1.50 4.17 -0.85
C ILE A 34 0.31 3.35 -0.34
N ALA A 35 -0.82 3.52 -1.00
CA ALA A 35 -2.03 2.76 -0.78
C ALA A 35 -2.38 1.97 -2.04
N VAL A 36 -2.55 0.66 -1.89
CA VAL A 36 -2.90 -0.26 -2.96
C VAL A 36 -4.25 -0.90 -2.64
N LYS A 37 -5.10 -0.99 -3.66
CA LYS A 37 -6.34 -1.74 -3.61
C LYS A 37 -6.66 -2.30 -4.98
N ASN A 38 -7.09 -3.56 -5.04
CA ASN A 38 -7.42 -4.24 -6.30
C ASN A 38 -6.27 -4.15 -7.32
N GLU A 39 -5.04 -4.40 -6.87
CA GLU A 39 -3.84 -4.45 -7.71
C GLU A 39 -3.54 -3.10 -8.39
N GLN A 40 -3.92 -1.99 -7.75
CA GLN A 40 -3.72 -0.64 -8.25
C GLN A 40 -3.32 0.34 -7.14
N LEU A 41 -2.44 1.29 -7.48
CA LEU A 41 -2.11 2.42 -6.61
C LEU A 41 -3.31 3.38 -6.56
N VAL A 42 -3.90 3.54 -5.37
CA VAL A 42 -5.09 4.39 -5.16
C VAL A 42 -4.77 5.72 -4.46
N ALA A 43 -3.67 5.78 -3.72
CA ALA A 43 -3.16 7.01 -3.11
C ALA A 43 -1.67 6.86 -2.78
N TYR A 44 -0.96 7.98 -2.65
CA TYR A 44 0.42 8.06 -2.18
C TYR A 44 0.67 9.39 -1.47
N GLY A 45 1.74 9.46 -0.68
CA GLY A 45 2.18 10.70 -0.06
C GLY A 45 3.30 10.50 0.95
N SER A 46 3.96 11.60 1.32
CA SER A 46 5.12 11.59 2.21
C SER A 46 4.82 11.11 3.64
N ASP A 47 3.57 11.24 4.08
CA ASP A 47 3.12 10.86 5.42
C ASP A 47 1.79 10.09 5.38
N LEU A 48 1.57 9.28 6.41
CA LEU A 48 0.37 8.47 6.53
C LEU A 48 -0.91 9.31 6.52
N ASP A 49 -0.93 10.46 7.21
CA ASP A 49 -2.09 11.37 7.25
C ASP A 49 -2.51 11.88 5.86
N VAL A 50 -1.54 12.09 4.97
CA VAL A 50 -1.81 12.50 3.58
C VAL A 50 -2.55 11.37 2.86
N VAL A 51 -2.03 10.15 2.94
CA VAL A 51 -2.65 8.97 2.32
C VAL A 51 -4.05 8.71 2.87
N LEU A 52 -4.23 8.78 4.19
CA LEU A 52 -5.55 8.61 4.83
C LEU A 52 -6.54 9.69 4.38
N SER A 53 -6.09 10.93 4.26
CA SER A 53 -6.92 12.04 3.78
C SER A 53 -7.34 11.84 2.33
N GLU A 54 -6.43 11.38 1.46
CA GLU A 54 -6.75 11.06 0.07
C GLU A 54 -7.75 9.89 -0.03
N LEU A 55 -7.53 8.81 0.72
CA LEU A 55 -8.46 7.68 0.79
C LEU A 55 -9.86 8.12 1.24
N LYS A 56 -9.94 9.04 2.22
CA LYS A 56 -11.20 9.59 2.70
C LYS A 56 -11.90 10.45 1.65
N LYS A 57 -11.17 11.26 0.88
CA LYS A 57 -11.73 12.07 -0.22
C LYS A 57 -12.37 11.22 -1.31
N ILE A 58 -11.78 10.06 -1.60
CA ILE A 58 -12.29 9.12 -2.62
C ILE A 58 -13.28 8.09 -2.05
N GLY A 59 -13.64 8.20 -0.76
CA GLY A 59 -14.63 7.33 -0.12
C GLY A 59 -14.16 5.87 0.05
N LEU A 60 -12.84 5.63 0.08
CA LEU A 60 -12.28 4.32 0.33
C LEU A 60 -12.07 4.07 1.82
N ASP A 61 -12.55 2.91 2.27
CA ASP A 61 -12.33 2.46 3.64
C ASP A 61 -10.88 1.98 3.82
N THR A 62 -10.17 2.58 4.76
CA THR A 62 -8.76 2.27 5.06
C THR A 62 -8.57 0.84 5.54
N SER A 63 -9.61 0.21 6.10
CA SER A 63 -9.59 -1.18 6.56
C SER A 63 -9.60 -2.19 5.40
N LYS A 64 -9.85 -1.72 4.18
CA LYS A 64 -9.92 -2.52 2.95
C LYS A 64 -8.86 -2.14 1.93
N VAL A 65 -7.81 -1.44 2.37
CA VAL A 65 -6.74 -0.91 1.53
C VAL A 65 -5.41 -1.32 2.16
N LEU A 66 -4.48 -1.78 1.33
CA LEU A 66 -3.13 -2.09 1.76
C LEU A 66 -2.30 -0.81 1.76
N ILE A 67 -1.87 -0.33 2.92
CA ILE A 67 -0.97 0.82 3.03
C ILE A 67 0.42 0.32 3.40
N ARG A 68 1.45 0.75 2.64
CA ARG A 68 2.84 0.38 2.90
C ARG A 68 3.76 1.59 2.70
N PHE A 69 4.71 1.75 3.61
CA PHE A 69 5.82 2.69 3.43
C PHE A 69 6.90 2.04 2.56
N ILE A 70 7.35 2.74 1.52
CA ILE A 70 8.40 2.27 0.64
C ILE A 70 9.58 3.24 0.70
N SER A 71 10.75 2.72 1.05
CA SER A 71 12.01 3.46 1.02
C SER A 71 13.10 2.59 0.41
N LYS A 72 14.01 3.22 -0.36
CA LYS A 72 15.23 2.57 -0.85
C LYS A 72 16.17 2.13 0.27
N ASN A 73 16.05 2.72 1.47
CA ASN A 73 16.91 2.33 2.58
C ASN A 73 16.44 0.98 3.16
N LYS A 74 17.20 -0.06 2.81
CA LYS A 74 17.30 -1.27 3.62
C LYS A 74 17.62 -0.83 5.05
N PHE A 75 16.67 -0.93 5.96
CA PHE A 75 16.99 -1.06 7.38
C PHE A 75 17.84 -2.33 7.51
N VAL A 76 19.15 -2.17 7.47
CA VAL A 76 20.09 -3.11 8.06
C VAL A 76 19.88 -2.94 9.57
N LEU A 77 19.00 -3.75 10.15
CA LEU A 77 19.09 -4.01 11.59
C LEU A 77 20.41 -4.76 11.77
N GLY A 78 21.46 -4.01 12.07
CA GLY A 78 22.76 -4.55 12.46
C GLY A 78 22.57 -5.42 13.70
N GLY A 79 23.03 -6.66 13.61
CA GLY A 79 23.21 -7.55 14.75
C GLY A 79 24.48 -7.26 15.53
#